data_AF-V4PI11-F1
#
_entry.id   AF-V4PI11-F1
#
_cell.length_a   1.000
_cell.length_b   1.000
_cell.length_c   1.000
_cell.angle_alpha   90.00
_cell.angle_beta   90.00
_cell.angle_gamma   90.00
#
_symmetry.space_group_name_H-M   'P 1'
#
loop_
_entity.id
_entity.type
_entity.pdbx_description
1 polymer ?
#
loop_
_entity_poly.entity_id
_entity_poly.type
_entity_poly.pdbx_seq_one_letter_code
_entity_poly.pdbx_strand_id
1 'polypeptide(L)'
;MLRRTFLISALALSAAPVLAATPGPAPEQIIRDLYALYKPVGMDVYPDVKPQRLMTTELAVLYTAGATEPDNNIPPLDWDIFVNGQDFGVTRLKVKREGDVVTAKFDNLGEATTVFYDFVATPEGWRIDNVRYPDDENGPGFDLRHFAHLLLATPASDPEPGSTIVRYYAPMMEPSASSTDEPYMPFTTELEAQYDKAVQDRPDGEMPLIDWDIFVSGQDARIEYVYVLATDKDAPDQQTVTAFFANMGKATAVIYDFVKQPEGWRISDVRYPENETFPQGFSLTAYIENDGVVGLEP
;
A
#
# COMPACT_ATOMS: atom_id res chain seq x y z
N MET A 1 -19.33 77.55 -43.43
CA MET A 1 -19.56 76.11 -43.25
C MET A 1 -18.86 75.67 -41.96
N LEU A 2 -19.61 75.42 -40.89
CA LEU A 2 -19.10 75.08 -39.56
C LEU A 2 -18.88 73.55 -39.47
N ARG A 3 -17.63 73.09 -39.31
CA ARG A 3 -17.32 71.67 -39.06
C ARG A 3 -17.41 71.39 -37.56
N ARG A 4 -18.37 70.55 -37.16
CA ARG A 4 -18.49 70.00 -35.80
C ARG A 4 -17.61 68.76 -35.68
N THR A 5 -16.62 68.80 -34.81
CA THR A 5 -15.78 67.65 -34.45
C THR A 5 -16.44 66.91 -33.28
N PHE A 6 -16.84 65.67 -33.48
CA PHE A 6 -17.28 64.77 -32.40
C PHE A 6 -16.06 64.03 -31.84
N LEU A 7 -15.82 64.13 -30.53
CA LEU A 7 -14.89 63.29 -29.78
C LEU A 7 -15.64 62.05 -29.29
N ILE A 8 -15.28 60.89 -29.83
CA ILE A 8 -15.68 59.58 -29.31
C ILE A 8 -14.68 59.22 -28.20
N SER A 9 -15.12 59.23 -26.95
CA SER A 9 -14.35 58.68 -25.83
C SER A 9 -14.49 57.17 -25.82
N ALA A 10 -13.41 56.45 -26.09
CA ALA A 10 -13.33 55.00 -25.92
C ALA A 10 -13.08 54.68 -24.44
N LEU A 11 -14.05 54.06 -23.80
CA LEU A 11 -13.94 53.53 -22.44
C LEU A 11 -13.15 52.21 -22.50
N ALA A 12 -11.90 52.21 -22.08
CA ALA A 12 -11.09 51.01 -21.95
C ALA A 12 -11.51 50.27 -20.66
N LEU A 13 -12.20 49.14 -20.79
CA LEU A 13 -12.46 48.22 -19.67
C LEU A 13 -11.20 47.38 -19.43
N SER A 14 -10.51 47.64 -18.32
CA SER A 14 -9.44 46.80 -17.82
C SER A 14 -10.03 45.51 -17.24
N ALA A 15 -9.97 44.40 -17.99
CA ALA A 15 -10.26 43.08 -17.43
C ALA A 15 -9.06 42.64 -16.58
N ALA A 16 -9.15 42.77 -15.26
CA ALA A 16 -8.22 42.12 -14.36
C ALA A 16 -8.52 40.61 -14.34
N PRO A 17 -7.50 39.73 -14.41
CA PRO A 17 -7.71 38.30 -14.22
C PRO A 17 -8.14 38.06 -12.78
N VAL A 18 -9.40 37.68 -12.60
CA VAL A 18 -9.87 37.11 -11.33
C VAL A 18 -9.27 35.71 -11.25
N LEU A 19 -8.16 35.56 -10.53
CA LEU A 19 -7.77 34.26 -10.00
C LEU A 19 -8.89 33.85 -9.05
N ALA A 20 -9.79 32.98 -9.53
CA ALA A 20 -10.84 32.43 -8.70
C ALA A 20 -10.19 31.68 -7.53
N ALA A 21 -10.33 32.23 -6.32
CA ALA A 21 -9.91 31.54 -5.11
C ALA A 21 -10.70 30.22 -5.02
N THR A 22 -9.99 29.11 -4.84
CA THR A 22 -10.61 27.82 -4.54
C THR A 22 -11.51 27.98 -3.31
N PRO A 23 -12.81 27.66 -3.41
CA PRO A 23 -13.72 27.81 -2.27
C PRO A 23 -13.30 26.96 -1.06
N GLY A 24 -13.55 27.45 0.15
CA GLY A 24 -13.36 26.68 1.39
C GLY A 24 -11.98 26.82 2.05
N PRO A 25 -11.70 26.00 3.08
CA PRO A 25 -10.44 26.04 3.83
C PRO A 25 -9.24 25.64 2.98
N ALA A 26 -8.07 26.18 3.33
CA ALA A 26 -6.80 25.76 2.74
C ALA A 26 -6.45 24.32 3.17
N PRO A 27 -5.72 23.54 2.34
CA PRO A 27 -5.28 22.17 2.65
C PRO A 27 -4.69 21.99 4.05
N GLU A 28 -3.80 22.88 4.49
CA GLU A 28 -3.19 22.79 5.82
C GLU A 28 -4.21 22.99 6.96
N GLN A 29 -5.28 23.77 6.71
CA GLN A 29 -6.36 23.95 7.67
C GLN A 29 -7.25 22.71 7.71
N ILE A 30 -7.55 22.09 6.56
CA ILE A 30 -8.29 20.83 6.48
C ILE A 30 -7.59 19.75 7.33
N ILE A 31 -6.27 19.63 7.21
CA ILE A 31 -5.50 18.65 7.99
C ILE A 31 -5.49 19.01 9.49
N ARG A 32 -5.38 20.30 9.86
CA ARG A 32 -5.49 20.70 11.29
C ARG A 32 -6.86 20.36 11.87
N ASP A 33 -7.93 20.60 11.13
CA ASP A 33 -9.30 20.32 11.56
C ASP A 33 -9.54 18.81 11.69
N LEU A 34 -8.97 18.00 10.78
CA LEU A 34 -8.97 16.53 10.88
C LEU A 34 -8.30 16.08 12.19
N TYR A 35 -7.06 16.49 12.45
CA TYR A 35 -6.35 16.06 13.66
C TYR A 35 -6.92 16.64 14.95
N ALA A 36 -7.71 17.71 14.89
CA ALA A 36 -8.44 18.21 16.06
C ALA A 36 -9.51 17.22 16.58
N LEU A 37 -9.91 16.25 15.75
CA LEU A 37 -10.81 15.16 16.15
C LEU A 37 -10.09 14.08 16.97
N TYR A 38 -8.78 13.91 16.76
CA TYR A 38 -7.96 12.93 17.47
C TYR A 38 -7.64 13.45 18.88
N LYS A 39 -8.33 12.90 19.87
CA LYS A 39 -8.17 13.29 21.29
C LYS A 39 -6.97 12.57 21.93
N PRO A 40 -6.46 13.06 23.08
CA PRO A 40 -5.39 12.40 23.82
C PRO A 40 -5.77 10.99 24.31
N VAL A 41 -4.75 10.16 24.54
CA VAL A 41 -4.82 8.78 25.04
C VAL A 41 -5.74 8.65 26.26
N GLY A 42 -6.61 7.62 26.26
CA GLY A 42 -7.51 7.29 27.38
C GLY A 42 -8.95 7.84 27.27
N MET A 43 -9.36 8.27 26.07
CA MET A 43 -10.74 8.66 25.77
C MET A 43 -11.34 7.64 24.77
N ASP A 44 -12.36 6.89 25.20
CA ASP A 44 -12.96 5.74 24.47
C ASP A 44 -13.81 6.12 23.24
N VAL A 45 -13.50 7.21 22.55
CA VAL A 45 -14.25 7.65 21.37
C VAL A 45 -13.30 7.84 20.21
N TYR A 46 -13.29 6.87 19.30
CA TYR A 46 -12.71 7.02 17.98
C TYR A 46 -13.28 8.28 17.32
N PRO A 47 -12.44 9.07 16.62
CA PRO A 47 -12.93 10.26 15.96
C PRO A 47 -13.98 9.90 14.91
N ASP A 48 -15.13 10.59 14.92
CA ASP A 48 -16.13 10.51 13.82
C ASP A 48 -15.59 11.28 12.60
N VAL A 49 -14.50 10.76 12.04
CA VAL A 49 -13.98 11.20 10.75
C VAL A 49 -14.92 10.64 9.69
N LYS A 50 -15.21 11.45 8.68
CA LYS A 50 -15.90 11.01 7.46
C LYS A 50 -14.91 11.16 6.31
N PRO A 51 -13.93 10.25 6.16
CA PRO A 51 -12.80 10.39 5.23
C PRO A 51 -13.26 10.74 3.82
N GLN A 52 -14.35 10.11 3.38
CA GLN A 52 -14.95 10.30 2.05
C GLN A 52 -15.35 11.75 1.77
N ARG A 53 -15.61 12.57 2.80
CA ARG A 53 -15.93 13.99 2.62
C ARG A 53 -14.70 14.87 2.38
N LEU A 54 -13.54 14.42 2.82
CA LEU A 54 -12.26 15.11 2.67
C LEU A 54 -11.56 14.73 1.37
N MET A 55 -11.90 13.57 0.82
CA MET A 55 -11.25 12.96 -0.34
C MET A 55 -11.88 13.38 -1.68
N THR A 56 -11.14 13.20 -2.77
CA THR A 56 -11.73 13.21 -4.11
C THR A 56 -12.72 12.05 -4.25
N THR A 57 -13.68 12.18 -5.17
CA THR A 57 -14.69 11.14 -5.41
C THR A 57 -14.06 9.79 -5.71
N GLU A 58 -13.00 9.79 -6.54
CA GLU A 58 -12.26 8.57 -6.88
C GLU A 58 -11.62 7.95 -5.65
N LEU A 59 -10.82 8.71 -4.88
CA LEU A 59 -10.18 8.19 -3.69
C LEU A 59 -11.20 7.74 -2.62
N ALA A 60 -12.34 8.42 -2.49
CA ALA A 60 -13.40 8.02 -1.58
C ALA A 60 -14.01 6.65 -1.95
N VAL A 61 -14.17 6.36 -3.25
CA VAL A 61 -14.62 5.04 -3.73
C VAL A 61 -13.56 3.98 -3.43
N LEU A 62 -12.30 4.29 -3.76
CA LEU A 62 -11.14 3.42 -3.51
C LEU A 62 -11.02 3.07 -2.01
N TYR A 63 -11.04 4.08 -1.14
CA TYR A 63 -11.01 3.92 0.32
C TYR A 63 -12.19 3.10 0.82
N THR A 64 -13.41 3.37 0.34
CA THR A 64 -14.60 2.63 0.78
C THR A 64 -14.49 1.15 0.44
N ALA A 65 -13.97 0.81 -0.75
CA ALA A 65 -13.77 -0.58 -1.11
C ALA A 65 -12.71 -1.28 -0.25
N GLY A 66 -11.60 -0.60 0.04
CA GLY A 66 -10.56 -1.15 0.92
C GLY A 66 -11.01 -1.29 2.37
N ALA A 67 -11.83 -0.37 2.86
CA ALA A 67 -12.31 -0.32 4.24
C ALA A 67 -13.64 -1.07 4.47
N THR A 68 -14.21 -1.69 3.44
CA THR A 68 -15.43 -2.50 3.58
C THR A 68 -15.06 -3.94 3.85
N GLU A 69 -15.57 -4.47 4.95
CA GLU A 69 -15.51 -5.88 5.34
C GLU A 69 -16.27 -6.76 4.32
N PRO A 70 -15.60 -7.65 3.58
CA PRO A 70 -16.28 -8.65 2.77
C PRO A 70 -16.72 -9.82 3.67
N ASP A 71 -17.98 -10.23 3.60
CA ASP A 71 -18.46 -11.52 4.13
C ASP A 71 -18.11 -11.87 5.60
N ASN A 72 -18.09 -10.89 6.52
CA ASN A 72 -17.67 -11.00 7.93
C ASN A 72 -16.16 -11.22 8.14
N ASN A 73 -15.34 -10.73 7.21
CA ASN A 73 -13.87 -10.72 7.29
C ASN A 73 -13.31 -9.32 7.55
N ILE A 74 -12.06 -9.28 8.01
CA ILE A 74 -11.36 -8.00 8.21
C ILE A 74 -11.20 -7.27 6.87
N PRO A 75 -11.54 -5.96 6.80
CA PRO A 75 -11.34 -5.19 5.57
C PRO A 75 -9.86 -5.16 5.19
N PRO A 76 -9.49 -5.19 3.90
CA PRO A 76 -8.09 -5.07 3.48
C PRO A 76 -7.37 -3.82 4.02
N LEU A 77 -8.12 -2.74 4.23
CA LEU A 77 -7.69 -1.53 4.92
C LEU A 77 -8.33 -1.49 6.32
N ASP A 78 -7.71 -2.16 7.29
CA ASP A 78 -8.23 -2.28 8.67
C ASP A 78 -7.52 -1.38 9.69
N TRP A 79 -6.78 -0.36 9.25
CA TRP A 79 -6.13 0.59 10.16
C TRP A 79 -6.54 2.02 9.86
N ASP A 80 -6.32 2.93 10.81
CA ASP A 80 -6.54 4.34 10.60
C ASP A 80 -5.38 4.95 9.79
N ILE A 81 -5.67 5.21 8.52
CA ILE A 81 -4.74 5.78 7.53
C ILE A 81 -4.24 7.19 7.88
N PHE A 82 -4.84 7.87 8.84
CA PHE A 82 -4.41 9.19 9.26
C PHE A 82 -3.43 9.14 10.42
N VAL A 83 -3.34 8.03 11.14
CA VAL A 83 -2.37 7.86 12.23
C VAL A 83 -1.37 6.72 12.01
N ASN A 84 -1.50 5.99 10.90
CA ASN A 84 -0.72 4.79 10.63
C ASN A 84 -0.78 3.78 11.78
N GLY A 85 -1.99 3.42 12.20
CA GLY A 85 -2.15 2.47 13.30
C GLY A 85 -3.58 2.09 13.62
N GLN A 86 -3.71 1.08 14.47
CA GLN A 86 -4.98 0.58 15.02
C GLN A 86 -5.50 1.46 16.17
N ASP A 87 -4.55 1.96 16.97
CA ASP A 87 -4.79 2.85 18.10
C ASP A 87 -4.16 4.22 17.84
N PHE A 88 -4.67 5.23 18.55
CA PHE A 88 -4.17 6.60 18.40
C PHE A 88 -3.85 7.28 19.73
N GLY A 89 -2.84 8.14 19.66
CA GLY A 89 -2.38 8.99 20.75
C GLY A 89 -1.64 10.20 20.22
N VAL A 90 -2.28 10.95 19.33
CA VAL A 90 -1.65 12.04 18.57
C VAL A 90 -1.19 13.17 19.52
N THR A 91 0.11 13.42 19.54
CA THR A 91 0.72 14.56 20.25
C THR A 91 1.70 15.30 19.36
N ARG A 92 2.08 16.53 19.74
CA ARG A 92 3.13 17.33 19.07
C ARG A 92 2.92 17.57 17.57
N LEU A 93 1.66 17.61 17.11
CA LEU A 93 1.30 17.85 15.72
C LEU A 93 1.93 19.11 15.13
N LYS A 94 2.62 18.93 14.00
CA LYS A 94 3.13 19.98 13.11
C LYS A 94 2.58 19.73 11.71
N VAL A 95 1.95 20.74 11.13
CA VAL A 95 1.42 20.70 9.77
C VAL A 95 2.15 21.73 8.93
N LYS A 96 2.70 21.29 7.79
CA LYS A 96 3.39 22.12 6.80
C LYS A 96 2.79 21.86 5.42
N ARG A 97 2.67 22.89 4.59
CA ARG A 97 2.26 22.78 3.19
C ARG A 97 3.39 23.19 2.27
N GLU A 98 3.57 22.43 1.20
CA GLU A 98 4.49 22.71 0.09
C GLU A 98 3.76 22.42 -1.22
N GLY A 99 3.35 23.47 -1.94
CA GLY A 99 2.54 23.32 -3.15
C GLY A 99 1.16 22.72 -2.85
N ASP A 100 0.89 21.57 -3.46
CA ASP A 100 -0.30 20.74 -3.31
C ASP A 100 -0.13 19.61 -2.29
N VAL A 101 1.04 19.48 -1.66
CA VAL A 101 1.30 18.48 -0.62
C VAL A 101 1.21 19.12 0.78
N VAL A 102 0.50 18.46 1.69
CA VAL A 102 0.51 18.78 3.12
C VAL A 102 1.20 17.65 3.87
N THR A 103 2.16 17.98 4.72
CA THR A 103 2.83 17.04 5.62
C THR A 103 2.35 17.25 7.04
N ALA A 104 1.85 16.19 7.67
CA ALA A 104 1.61 16.11 9.11
C ALA A 104 2.74 15.32 9.77
N LYS A 105 3.35 15.88 10.82
CA LYS A 105 4.31 15.20 11.68
C LYS A 105 3.83 15.29 13.12
N PHE A 106 3.75 14.16 13.80
CA PHE A 106 3.25 14.05 15.17
C PHE A 106 3.86 12.82 15.82
N ASP A 107 3.56 12.60 17.08
CA ASP A 107 3.84 11.34 17.74
C ASP A 107 2.53 10.60 17.98
N ASN A 108 2.43 9.38 17.45
CA ASN A 108 1.34 8.47 17.72
C ASN A 108 1.76 7.52 18.83
N LEU A 109 1.11 7.59 20.01
CA LEU A 109 1.45 6.74 21.16
C LEU A 109 2.93 6.78 21.58
N GLY A 110 3.63 7.88 21.25
CA GLY A 110 5.05 8.07 21.56
C GLY A 110 6.01 7.78 20.40
N GLU A 111 5.52 7.18 19.32
CA GLU A 111 6.30 6.90 18.10
C GLU A 111 6.16 8.05 17.10
N ALA A 112 7.27 8.45 16.49
CA ALA A 112 7.28 9.55 15.53
C ALA A 112 6.64 9.14 14.21
N THR A 113 5.55 9.79 13.82
CA THR A 113 4.76 9.49 12.63
C THR A 113 4.81 10.66 11.64
N THR A 114 4.95 10.35 10.35
CA THR A 114 4.84 11.33 9.26
C THR A 114 3.80 10.85 8.24
N VAL A 115 2.83 11.71 7.91
CA VAL A 115 1.82 11.45 6.89
C VAL A 115 1.85 12.57 5.85
N PHE A 116 1.90 12.19 4.57
CA PHE A 116 1.77 13.08 3.43
C PHE A 116 0.37 13.00 2.87
N TYR A 117 -0.19 14.16 2.53
CA TYR A 117 -1.49 14.30 1.90
C TYR A 117 -1.29 15.05 0.59
N ASP A 118 -1.56 14.37 -0.52
CA ASP A 118 -1.57 15.02 -1.83
C ASP A 118 -2.96 15.62 -2.03
N PHE A 119 -3.04 16.91 -2.33
CA PHE A 119 -4.31 17.60 -2.53
C PHE A 119 -4.52 17.99 -3.99
N VAL A 120 -5.78 18.04 -4.41
CA VAL A 120 -6.17 18.65 -5.68
C VAL A 120 -7.23 19.72 -5.44
N ALA A 121 -7.17 20.79 -6.22
CA ALA A 121 -8.20 21.82 -6.23
C ALA A 121 -9.38 21.35 -7.10
N THR A 122 -10.57 21.27 -6.51
CA THR A 122 -11.83 20.99 -7.22
C THR A 122 -12.74 22.23 -7.21
N PRO A 123 -13.80 22.28 -8.03
CA PRO A 123 -14.80 23.35 -7.96
C PRO A 123 -15.45 23.50 -6.56
N GLU A 124 -15.51 22.42 -5.79
CA GLU A 124 -16.07 22.35 -4.43
C GLU A 124 -15.02 22.58 -3.32
N GLY A 125 -13.80 22.97 -3.70
CA GLY A 125 -12.70 23.26 -2.79
C GLY A 125 -11.54 22.27 -2.90
N TRP A 126 -10.60 22.35 -1.96
CA TRP A 126 -9.49 21.40 -1.88
C TRP A 126 -9.97 20.03 -1.41
N ARG A 127 -9.43 18.96 -1.99
CA ARG A 127 -9.70 17.56 -1.62
C ARG A 127 -8.41 16.76 -1.54
N ILE A 128 -8.35 15.80 -0.62
CA ILE A 128 -7.28 14.82 -0.51
C ILE A 128 -7.40 13.84 -1.68
N ASP A 129 -6.37 13.77 -2.49
CA ASP A 129 -6.30 12.89 -3.66
C ASP A 129 -5.42 11.66 -3.42
N ASN A 130 -4.57 11.70 -2.38
CA ASN A 130 -3.83 10.56 -1.87
C ASN A 130 -3.38 10.75 -0.40
N VAL A 131 -3.12 9.63 0.30
CA VAL A 131 -2.49 9.60 1.62
C VAL A 131 -1.29 8.66 1.55
N ARG A 132 -0.12 9.15 1.99
CA ARG A 132 1.15 8.42 1.89
C ARG A 132 1.96 8.46 3.18
N TYR A 133 2.77 7.43 3.41
CA TYR A 133 3.81 7.42 4.44
C TYR A 133 5.19 7.45 3.77
N PRO A 134 6.24 7.95 4.44
CA PRO A 134 7.59 7.83 3.93
C PRO A 134 8.05 6.38 3.93
N ASP A 135 9.02 6.08 3.08
CA ASP A 135 9.87 4.89 3.25
C ASP A 135 10.56 4.93 4.61
N ASP A 136 10.78 3.77 5.20
CA ASP A 136 11.54 3.61 6.43
C ASP A 136 12.56 2.47 6.31
N GLU A 137 13.19 2.10 7.43
CA GLU A 137 14.18 1.02 7.47
C GLU A 137 13.57 -0.37 7.20
N ASN A 138 12.25 -0.49 7.27
CA ASN A 138 11.49 -1.73 7.17
C ASN A 138 10.84 -1.91 5.79
N GLY A 139 10.80 -0.88 4.96
CA GLY A 139 10.29 -0.98 3.59
C GLY A 139 9.92 0.35 2.94
N PRO A 140 9.38 0.30 1.71
CA PRO A 140 8.75 1.44 1.09
C PRO A 140 7.55 1.89 1.91
N GLY A 141 7.26 3.18 1.86
CA GLY A 141 6.13 3.76 2.53
C GLY A 141 4.80 3.29 1.94
N PHE A 142 3.72 3.75 2.53
CA PHE A 142 2.37 3.47 2.05
C PHE A 142 1.92 4.48 1.00
N ASP A 143 1.07 4.03 0.07
CA ASP A 143 0.33 4.89 -0.86
C ASP A 143 -1.10 4.36 -0.99
N LEU A 144 -2.07 5.11 -0.47
CA LEU A 144 -3.48 4.70 -0.41
C LEU A 144 -4.08 4.49 -1.79
N ARG A 145 -3.80 5.40 -2.73
CA ARG A 145 -4.33 5.31 -4.10
C ARG A 145 -3.81 4.06 -4.78
N HIS A 146 -2.50 3.82 -4.72
CA HIS A 146 -1.88 2.62 -5.28
C HIS A 146 -2.44 1.35 -4.65
N PHE A 147 -2.45 1.29 -3.32
CA PHE A 147 -2.96 0.15 -2.55
C PHE A 147 -4.41 -0.20 -2.94
N ALA A 148 -5.29 0.80 -2.97
CA ALA A 148 -6.68 0.57 -3.30
C ALA A 148 -6.90 0.21 -4.77
N HIS A 149 -6.08 0.72 -5.71
CA HIS A 149 -6.11 0.25 -7.10
C HIS A 149 -5.72 -1.23 -7.23
N LEU A 150 -4.73 -1.70 -6.46
CA LEU A 150 -4.35 -3.12 -6.43
C LEU A 150 -5.49 -4.00 -5.88
N LEU A 151 -6.21 -3.52 -4.86
CA LEU A 151 -7.38 -4.21 -4.30
C LEU A 151 -8.56 -4.28 -5.26
N LEU A 152 -8.87 -3.16 -5.90
CA LEU A 152 -10.04 -3.00 -6.77
C LEU A 152 -9.83 -3.46 -8.20
N ALA A 153 -8.64 -3.96 -8.54
CA ALA A 153 -8.46 -4.68 -9.79
C ALA A 153 -9.44 -5.86 -9.83
N THR A 154 -10.54 -5.67 -10.56
CA THR A 154 -11.52 -6.71 -10.89
C THR A 154 -10.74 -7.94 -11.34
N PRO A 155 -11.10 -9.16 -10.93
CA PRO A 155 -10.47 -10.34 -11.51
C PRO A 155 -10.75 -10.30 -13.01
N ALA A 156 -9.76 -9.85 -13.78
CA ALA A 156 -9.51 -10.44 -15.07
C ALA A 156 -9.43 -11.95 -14.85
N SER A 157 -9.74 -12.74 -15.87
CA SER A 157 -9.51 -14.20 -15.84
C SER A 157 -8.07 -14.58 -15.44
N ASP A 158 -7.17 -13.59 -15.46
CA ASP A 158 -5.80 -13.59 -15.02
C ASP A 158 -5.56 -12.33 -14.13
N PRO A 159 -5.57 -12.43 -12.78
CA PRO A 159 -5.36 -11.27 -11.91
C PRO A 159 -3.94 -10.70 -12.08
N GLU A 160 -3.81 -9.38 -12.04
CA GLU A 160 -2.49 -8.75 -12.07
C GLU A 160 -1.64 -9.22 -10.87
N PRO A 161 -0.30 -9.33 -11.01
CA PRO A 161 0.57 -9.90 -10.00
C PRO A 161 0.42 -9.28 -8.60
N GLY A 162 0.35 -7.95 -8.50
CA GLY A 162 0.16 -7.26 -7.23
C GLY A 162 -1.13 -7.65 -6.50
N SER A 163 -2.24 -7.77 -7.23
CA SER A 163 -3.54 -8.17 -6.69
C SER A 163 -3.54 -9.63 -6.22
N THR A 164 -2.82 -10.50 -6.91
CA THR A 164 -2.63 -11.90 -6.50
C THR A 164 -1.98 -11.97 -5.12
N ILE A 165 -0.90 -11.21 -4.90
CA ILE A 165 -0.18 -11.20 -3.62
C ILE A 165 -1.02 -10.61 -2.50
N VAL A 166 -1.75 -9.51 -2.74
CA VAL A 166 -2.63 -8.92 -1.70
C VAL A 166 -3.71 -9.92 -1.26
N ARG A 167 -4.30 -10.67 -2.20
CA ARG A 167 -5.34 -11.68 -1.88
C ARG A 167 -4.78 -12.86 -1.09
N TYR A 168 -3.54 -13.26 -1.37
CA TYR A 168 -2.86 -14.32 -0.65
C TYR A 168 -2.71 -13.99 0.84
N TYR A 169 -2.26 -12.77 1.16
CA TYR A 169 -2.02 -12.37 2.55
C TYR A 169 -3.27 -11.92 3.32
N ALA A 170 -4.35 -11.55 2.63
CA ALA A 170 -5.59 -11.09 3.26
C ALA A 170 -6.07 -11.97 4.44
N PRO A 171 -6.21 -13.30 4.31
CA PRO A 171 -6.64 -14.15 5.43
C PRO A 171 -5.63 -14.23 6.59
N MET A 172 -4.34 -13.98 6.34
CA MET A 172 -3.29 -14.06 7.38
C MET A 172 -3.28 -12.85 8.33
N MET A 173 -3.99 -11.77 7.96
CA MET A 173 -4.18 -10.61 8.82
C MET A 173 -5.31 -10.80 9.84
N GLU A 174 -6.06 -11.91 9.75
CA GLU A 174 -7.21 -12.16 10.63
C GLU A 174 -6.81 -12.85 11.96
N PRO A 175 -7.11 -12.26 13.14
CA PRO A 175 -6.79 -12.84 14.45
C PRO A 175 -7.43 -14.20 14.74
N SER A 176 -8.47 -14.58 13.97
CA SER A 176 -9.25 -15.81 14.15
C SER A 176 -9.27 -16.72 12.93
N ALA A 177 -8.46 -16.46 11.90
CA ALA A 177 -8.42 -17.35 10.74
C ALA A 177 -7.88 -18.72 11.16
N SER A 178 -8.79 -19.66 11.37
CA SER A 178 -8.51 -21.09 11.48
C SER A 178 -8.74 -21.77 10.13
N SER A 179 -8.46 -21.10 9.01
CA SER A 179 -8.66 -21.70 7.69
C SER A 179 -7.55 -22.70 7.44
N THR A 180 -7.94 -23.98 7.36
CA THR A 180 -7.08 -25.10 6.96
C THR A 180 -6.74 -25.08 5.46
N ASP A 181 -7.28 -24.13 4.71
CA ASP A 181 -7.06 -23.99 3.28
C ASP A 181 -6.07 -22.83 3.07
N GLU A 182 -4.80 -23.17 2.82
CA GLU A 182 -3.81 -22.19 2.38
C GLU A 182 -4.26 -21.61 1.02
N PRO A 183 -4.27 -20.27 0.87
CA PRO A 183 -4.60 -19.66 -0.40
C PRO A 183 -3.64 -20.13 -1.50
N TYR A 184 -4.18 -20.53 -2.65
CA TYR A 184 -3.37 -21.01 -3.76
C TYR A 184 -2.44 -19.90 -4.29
N MET A 185 -1.15 -20.23 -4.44
CA MET A 185 -0.15 -19.39 -5.09
C MET A 185 0.11 -19.89 -6.52
N PRO A 186 -0.03 -19.05 -7.56
CA PRO A 186 0.03 -19.50 -8.94
C PRO A 186 1.48 -19.66 -9.41
N PHE A 187 2.19 -20.69 -8.97
CA PHE A 187 3.55 -20.99 -9.47
C PHE A 187 3.55 -21.37 -10.95
N THR A 188 4.69 -21.17 -11.62
CA THR A 188 4.93 -21.87 -12.89
C THR A 188 4.88 -23.37 -12.64
N THR A 189 4.44 -24.17 -13.63
CA THR A 189 4.40 -25.64 -13.52
C THR A 189 5.73 -26.24 -13.07
N GLU A 190 6.85 -25.66 -13.51
CA GLU A 190 8.19 -26.10 -13.13
C GLU A 190 8.49 -25.79 -11.66
N LEU A 191 8.25 -24.55 -11.21
CA LEU A 191 8.49 -24.16 -9.82
C LEU A 191 7.55 -24.90 -8.86
N GLU A 192 6.28 -25.09 -9.24
CA GLU A 192 5.30 -25.86 -8.45
C GLU A 192 5.80 -27.28 -8.18
N ALA A 193 6.24 -27.99 -9.23
CA ALA A 193 6.77 -29.34 -9.11
C ALA A 193 8.05 -29.41 -8.27
N GLN A 194 8.94 -28.42 -8.40
CA GLN A 194 10.16 -28.31 -7.60
C GLN A 194 9.86 -28.04 -6.12
N TYR A 195 8.94 -27.11 -5.85
CA TYR A 195 8.52 -26.75 -4.50
C TYR A 195 7.81 -27.91 -3.80
N ASP A 196 6.84 -28.55 -4.47
CA ASP A 196 6.13 -29.72 -3.93
C ASP A 196 7.10 -30.83 -3.53
N LYS A 197 8.09 -31.09 -4.38
CA LYS A 197 9.15 -32.04 -4.07
C LYS A 197 9.96 -31.59 -2.85
N ALA A 198 10.37 -30.33 -2.80
CA ALA A 198 11.19 -29.80 -1.70
C ALA A 198 10.48 -29.82 -0.33
N VAL A 199 9.15 -29.65 -0.28
CA VAL A 199 8.37 -29.69 0.98
C VAL A 199 7.89 -31.10 1.36
N GLN A 200 7.78 -32.02 0.40
CA GLN A 200 7.27 -33.38 0.65
C GLN A 200 8.37 -34.44 0.80
N ASP A 201 9.46 -34.35 0.03
CA ASP A 201 10.50 -35.37 0.02
C ASP A 201 11.27 -35.37 1.34
N ARG A 202 11.24 -36.51 2.03
CA ARG A 202 11.97 -36.77 3.28
C ARG A 202 12.94 -37.93 3.08
N PRO A 203 14.05 -37.73 2.37
CA PRO A 203 15.04 -38.79 2.19
C PRO A 203 15.49 -39.29 3.57
N ASP A 204 15.47 -40.61 3.75
CA ASP A 204 15.95 -41.31 4.96
C ASP A 204 15.34 -40.87 6.31
N GLY A 205 14.14 -40.29 6.29
CA GLY A 205 13.44 -39.84 7.49
C GLY A 205 13.94 -38.49 8.04
N GLU A 206 14.72 -37.75 7.25
CA GLU A 206 15.14 -36.39 7.53
C GLU A 206 14.00 -35.38 7.32
N MET A 207 14.25 -34.13 7.73
CA MET A 207 13.33 -33.03 7.45
C MET A 207 13.28 -32.78 5.93
N PRO A 208 12.14 -32.31 5.40
CA PRO A 208 12.09 -31.87 4.01
C PRO A 208 13.07 -30.73 3.76
N LEU A 209 13.45 -30.54 2.50
CA LEU A 209 14.38 -29.48 2.10
C LEU A 209 13.87 -28.09 2.51
N ILE A 210 12.55 -27.89 2.41
CA ILE A 210 11.86 -26.72 2.89
C ILE A 210 10.90 -27.16 3.99
N ASP A 211 11.16 -26.69 5.21
CA ASP A 211 10.38 -26.99 6.41
C ASP A 211 9.80 -25.73 7.09
N TRP A 212 9.77 -24.60 6.38
CA TRP A 212 9.20 -23.33 6.84
C TRP A 212 8.23 -22.76 5.80
N ASP A 213 7.41 -21.78 6.20
CA ASP A 213 6.54 -21.06 5.29
C ASP A 213 7.34 -20.00 4.53
N ILE A 214 7.57 -20.29 3.24
CA ILE A 214 8.35 -19.43 2.36
C ILE A 214 7.68 -18.08 2.06
N PHE A 215 6.39 -17.94 2.36
CA PHE A 215 5.65 -16.72 2.11
C PHE A 215 5.67 -15.77 3.30
N VAL A 216 6.00 -16.22 4.51
CA VAL A 216 6.18 -15.33 5.67
C VAL A 216 7.61 -15.25 6.19
N SER A 217 8.54 -15.92 5.51
CA SER A 217 9.95 -16.05 5.91
C SER A 217 10.08 -16.56 7.36
N GLY A 218 9.26 -17.56 7.72
CA GLY A 218 9.15 -18.00 9.11
C GLY A 218 8.38 -19.31 9.27
N GLN A 219 8.35 -19.79 10.52
CA GLN A 219 7.60 -21.00 10.91
C GLN A 219 6.13 -20.70 11.24
N ASP A 220 5.88 -19.50 11.76
CA ASP A 220 4.56 -19.02 12.15
C ASP A 220 4.30 -17.66 11.49
N ALA A 221 3.02 -17.38 11.25
CA ALA A 221 2.57 -16.11 10.70
C ALA A 221 1.65 -15.39 11.70
N ARG A 222 1.95 -14.12 11.96
CA ARG A 222 0.98 -13.15 12.48
C ARG A 222 1.25 -11.82 11.79
N ILE A 223 0.43 -11.52 10.80
CA ILE A 223 0.62 -10.37 9.92
C ILE A 223 -0.27 -9.22 10.38
N GLU A 224 0.32 -8.04 10.58
CA GLU A 224 -0.45 -6.87 11.04
C GLU A 224 -0.94 -5.98 9.88
N TYR A 225 -0.16 -5.90 8.80
CA TYR A 225 -0.48 -5.16 7.58
C TYR A 225 0.32 -5.74 6.42
N VAL A 226 -0.18 -5.61 5.18
CA VAL A 226 0.58 -5.91 3.96
C VAL A 226 0.53 -4.74 2.99
N TYR A 227 1.71 -4.27 2.59
CA TYR A 227 1.90 -3.34 1.49
C TYR A 227 2.57 -4.05 0.33
N VAL A 228 2.12 -3.81 -0.90
CA VAL A 228 2.65 -4.45 -2.09
C VAL A 228 3.13 -3.39 -3.08
N LEU A 229 4.34 -3.58 -3.60
CA LEU A 229 4.93 -2.78 -4.67
C LEU A 229 5.14 -3.66 -5.90
N ALA A 230 4.39 -3.38 -6.98
CA ALA A 230 4.62 -3.99 -8.29
C ALA A 230 5.57 -3.12 -9.14
N THR A 231 6.58 -3.74 -9.73
CA THR A 231 7.58 -3.10 -10.60
C THR A 231 7.72 -3.89 -11.89
N ASP A 232 7.49 -3.24 -13.03
CA ASP A 232 7.71 -3.84 -14.35
C ASP A 232 9.21 -4.12 -14.56
N LYS A 233 9.53 -5.28 -15.16
CA LYS A 233 10.90 -5.57 -15.61
C LYS A 233 11.12 -5.08 -17.04
N ASP A 234 12.35 -5.19 -17.52
CA ASP A 234 12.71 -4.83 -18.90
C ASP A 234 11.90 -5.60 -19.96
N ALA A 235 11.38 -6.78 -19.60
CA ALA A 235 10.51 -7.60 -20.44
C ALA A 235 9.02 -7.40 -20.07
N PRO A 236 8.12 -7.13 -21.03
CA PRO A 236 6.72 -6.81 -20.76
C PRO A 236 5.88 -7.99 -20.25
N ASP A 237 6.43 -9.19 -20.32
CA ASP A 237 5.88 -10.44 -19.79
C ASP A 237 6.51 -10.82 -18.44
N GLN A 238 7.21 -9.89 -17.77
CA GLN A 238 7.78 -10.10 -16.46
C GLN A 238 7.49 -8.93 -15.51
N GLN A 239 7.19 -9.25 -14.26
CA GLN A 239 6.97 -8.26 -13.22
C GLN A 239 7.59 -8.74 -11.91
N THR A 240 8.12 -7.83 -11.11
CA THR A 240 8.49 -8.10 -9.72
C THR A 240 7.40 -7.53 -8.83
N VAL A 241 6.96 -8.31 -7.84
CA VAL A 241 6.06 -7.83 -6.79
C VAL A 241 6.73 -8.03 -5.45
N THR A 242 6.90 -6.97 -4.67
CA THR A 242 7.44 -7.09 -3.31
C THR A 242 6.34 -6.82 -2.30
N ALA A 243 6.08 -7.80 -1.43
CA ALA A 243 5.23 -7.65 -0.25
C ALA A 243 6.08 -7.22 0.95
N PHE A 244 5.61 -6.21 1.67
CA PHE A 244 6.19 -5.70 2.90
C PHE A 244 5.17 -5.78 4.02
N PHE A 245 5.56 -6.36 5.14
CA PHE A 245 4.68 -6.58 6.28
C PHE A 245 5.45 -6.76 7.57
N ALA A 246 4.77 -6.59 8.71
CA ALA A 246 5.29 -7.04 9.99
C ALA A 246 4.78 -8.47 10.25
N ASN A 247 5.69 -9.44 10.34
CA ASN A 247 5.39 -10.79 10.83
C ASN A 247 5.83 -10.89 12.29
N MET A 248 4.88 -11.03 13.21
CA MET A 248 5.14 -11.08 14.66
C MET A 248 5.97 -9.88 15.17
N GLY A 249 5.76 -8.70 14.58
CA GLY A 249 6.48 -7.46 14.91
C GLY A 249 7.87 -7.33 14.28
N LYS A 250 8.35 -8.32 13.51
CA LYS A 250 9.56 -8.20 12.69
C LYS A 250 9.18 -7.74 11.29
N ALA A 251 9.84 -6.69 10.81
CA ALA A 251 9.71 -6.28 9.42
C ALA A 251 10.21 -7.37 8.47
N THR A 252 9.36 -7.73 7.52
CA THR A 252 9.58 -8.80 6.56
C THR A 252 9.26 -8.29 5.16
N ALA A 253 10.12 -8.66 4.21
CA ALA A 253 9.89 -8.42 2.80
C ALA A 253 10.00 -9.74 2.02
N VAL A 254 9.01 -10.03 1.19
CA VAL A 254 9.00 -11.18 0.29
C VAL A 254 8.82 -10.69 -1.14
N ILE A 255 9.74 -11.09 -2.02
CA ILE A 255 9.82 -10.64 -3.39
C ILE A 255 9.37 -11.80 -4.29
N TYR A 256 8.43 -11.54 -5.18
CA TYR A 256 7.87 -12.50 -6.12
C TYR A 256 8.25 -12.08 -7.53
N ASP A 257 8.92 -12.96 -8.25
CA ASP A 257 9.12 -12.78 -9.68
C ASP A 257 7.98 -13.46 -10.42
N PHE A 258 7.29 -12.68 -11.26
CA PHE A 258 6.20 -13.15 -12.10
C PHE A 258 6.62 -13.19 -13.56
N VAL A 259 6.12 -14.21 -14.27
CA VAL A 259 6.19 -14.34 -15.72
C VAL A 259 4.78 -14.55 -16.29
N LYS A 260 4.47 -13.92 -17.42
CA LYS A 260 3.18 -14.05 -18.08
C LYS A 260 3.17 -15.28 -18.99
N GLN A 261 2.29 -16.24 -18.69
CA GLN A 261 2.05 -17.46 -19.48
C GLN A 261 0.66 -17.41 -20.15
N PRO A 262 0.36 -18.27 -21.14
CA PRO A 262 -0.97 -18.29 -21.78
C PRO A 262 -2.15 -18.46 -20.81
N GLU A 263 -1.93 -19.18 -19.71
CA GLU A 263 -2.85 -19.43 -18.60
C GLU A 263 -2.86 -18.30 -17.54
N GLY A 264 -2.00 -17.30 -17.73
CA GLY A 264 -1.93 -16.08 -16.93
C GLY A 264 -0.56 -15.82 -16.29
N TRP A 265 -0.49 -14.82 -15.43
CA TRP A 265 0.67 -14.53 -14.61
C TRP A 265 0.97 -15.69 -13.65
N ARG A 266 2.23 -16.11 -13.62
CA ARG A 266 2.73 -17.18 -12.76
C ARG A 266 3.99 -16.75 -12.02
N ILE A 267 4.12 -17.15 -10.76
CA ILE A 267 5.30 -16.92 -9.94
C ILE A 267 6.40 -17.86 -10.42
N SER A 268 7.49 -17.29 -10.92
CA SER A 268 8.69 -18.00 -11.37
C SER A 268 9.78 -18.08 -10.31
N ASP A 269 9.73 -17.24 -9.28
CA ASP A 269 10.61 -17.34 -8.10
C ASP A 269 10.02 -16.61 -6.89
N VAL A 270 10.40 -17.05 -5.69
CA VAL A 270 10.14 -16.37 -4.41
C VAL A 270 11.48 -16.07 -3.75
N ARG A 271 11.69 -14.81 -3.37
CA ARG A 271 12.96 -14.29 -2.90
C ARG A 271 12.83 -13.50 -1.61
N TYR A 272 13.92 -13.44 -0.85
CA TYR A 272 14.06 -12.49 0.27
C TYR A 272 15.25 -11.58 0.01
N PRO A 273 15.20 -10.31 0.47
CA PRO A 273 16.41 -9.54 0.62
C PRO A 273 17.35 -10.19 1.66
N GLU A 274 18.60 -9.71 1.68
CA GLU A 274 19.57 -10.09 2.70
C GLU A 274 18.99 -9.91 4.11
N ASN A 275 19.12 -10.94 4.94
CA ASN A 275 18.68 -10.92 6.33
C ASN A 275 19.55 -11.85 7.19
N GLU A 276 19.27 -11.91 8.50
CA GLU A 276 20.06 -12.71 9.47
C GLU A 276 20.10 -14.20 9.12
N THR A 277 19.01 -14.74 8.58
CA THR A 277 18.89 -16.15 8.17
C THR A 277 19.52 -16.38 6.79
N PHE A 278 19.36 -15.42 5.88
CA PHE A 278 19.85 -15.48 4.51
C PHE A 278 20.75 -14.26 4.20
N PRO A 279 22.04 -14.29 4.60
CA PRO A 279 22.92 -13.13 4.48
C PRO A 279 23.23 -12.69 3.04
N GLN A 280 22.96 -13.55 2.05
CA GLN A 280 23.10 -13.24 0.62
C GLN A 280 21.72 -13.09 -0.06
N GLY A 281 20.66 -12.99 0.73
CA GLY A 281 19.29 -13.14 0.26
C GLY A 281 18.93 -14.58 0.00
N PHE A 282 17.68 -14.78 -0.43
CA PHE A 282 17.10 -16.08 -0.73
C PHE A 282 16.49 -16.04 -2.12
N SER A 283 16.59 -17.15 -2.85
CA SER A 283 15.82 -17.46 -4.04
C SER A 283 15.37 -18.90 -3.93
N LEU A 284 14.08 -19.15 -4.07
CA LEU A 284 13.49 -20.47 -3.96
C LEU A 284 14.06 -21.40 -5.01
N THR A 285 14.12 -20.93 -6.26
CA THR A 285 14.69 -21.68 -7.37
C THR A 285 16.15 -22.03 -7.09
N ALA A 286 16.98 -21.05 -6.74
CA ALA A 286 18.40 -21.29 -6.45
C ALA A 286 18.61 -22.21 -5.24
N TYR A 287 17.78 -22.07 -4.20
CA TYR A 287 17.85 -22.90 -3.00
C TYR A 287 17.55 -24.38 -3.31
N ILE A 288 16.52 -24.64 -4.12
CA ILE A 288 16.17 -26.00 -4.54
C ILE A 288 17.24 -26.58 -5.47
N GLU A 289 17.73 -25.81 -6.44
CA GLU A 289 18.77 -26.26 -7.39
C GLU A 289 20.10 -26.62 -6.71
N ASN A 290 20.39 -26.00 -5.57
CA ASN A 290 21.59 -26.24 -4.79
C ASN A 290 21.37 -27.16 -3.58
N ASP A 291 20.31 -27.98 -3.57
CA ASP A 291 20.00 -28.93 -2.51
C ASP A 291 20.05 -28.29 -1.10
N GLY A 292 19.54 -27.06 -0.98
CA GLY A 292 19.40 -26.35 0.29
C GLY A 292 20.63 -25.57 0.74
N VAL A 293 21.66 -25.48 -0.09
CA VAL A 293 22.84 -24.66 0.19
C VAL A 293 22.55 -23.19 -0.12
N VAL A 294 22.55 -22.35 0.92
CA VAL A 294 22.40 -20.89 0.80
C VAL A 294 23.73 -20.26 0.37
N GLY A 295 23.68 -19.28 -0.53
CA GLY A 295 24.80 -18.38 -0.80
C GLY A 295 25.74 -18.78 -1.94
N LEU A 296 25.19 -19.44 -2.96
CA LEU A 296 25.87 -19.61 -4.24
C LEU A 296 25.22 -18.64 -5.23
N GLU A 297 26.01 -17.69 -5.75
CA GLU A 297 25.56 -16.84 -6.87
C GLU A 297 25.22 -17.72 -8.09
N PRO A 298 24.19 -17.39 -8.89
CA PRO A 298 23.96 -18.00 -10.19
C PRO A 298 25.11 -17.72 -11.18
#